data_AF-A0A1N6IFB3-F1
#
_entry.id   AF-A0A1N6IFB3-F1
#
_cell.length_a   1.000
_cell.length_b   1.000
_cell.length_c   1.000
_cell.angle_alpha   90.00
_cell.angle_beta   90.00
_cell.angle_gamma   90.00
#
_symmetry.space_group_name_H-M   'P 1'
#
loop_
_entity.id
_entity.type
_entity.pdbx_description
1 polymer ?
#
loop_
_entity_poly.entity_id
_entity_poly.type
_entity_poly.pdbx_seq_one_letter_code
_entity_poly.pdbx_strand_id
1 'polypeptide(L)'
;MRRRKNLLYMKCVDGQFVLQGQPIGSVVDVQILEVNYWLLKWVDGKVVKRRRLKEGGRWPKGYELSVELIIEYLGRDVVFTVYGRGVTDVLNPYLQQIALSGLKVGNLITRIICWGGSGGNFLEFNQA
;
A
#
# COMPACT_ATOMS: atom_id res chain seq x y z
N MET A 1 1.30 20.18 8.43
CA MET A 1 2.30 19.11 8.18
C MET A 1 2.38 18.21 9.40
N ARG A 2 1.77 17.00 9.39
CA ARG A 2 2.01 15.99 10.43
C ARG A 2 3.50 15.64 10.42
N ARG A 3 4.18 15.77 11.57
CA ARG A 3 5.62 15.51 11.71
C ARG A 3 5.87 14.00 11.58
N ARG A 4 6.42 13.59 10.44
CA ARG A 4 6.76 12.20 10.02
C ARG A 4 7.88 11.53 10.83
N LYS A 5 8.01 11.79 12.14
CA LYS A 5 9.17 11.34 12.91
C LYS A 5 9.09 9.88 13.40
N ASN A 6 7.94 9.21 13.38
CA ASN A 6 7.78 7.85 13.89
C ASN A 6 6.76 7.05 13.05
N LEU A 7 7.02 6.88 11.76
CA LEU A 7 6.16 6.02 10.93
C LEU A 7 6.38 4.55 11.31
N LEU A 8 5.28 3.84 11.59
CA LEU A 8 5.35 2.40 11.79
C LEU A 8 5.27 1.66 10.46
N TYR A 9 5.87 0.48 10.36
CA TYR A 9 5.81 -0.33 9.14
C TYR A 9 4.85 -1.49 9.31
N MET A 10 3.90 -1.60 8.38
CA MET A 10 2.99 -2.72 8.25
C MET A 10 3.33 -3.53 7.00
N LYS A 11 3.23 -4.86 7.11
CA LYS A 11 3.43 -5.81 6.00
C LYS A 11 2.33 -6.86 6.03
N CYS A 12 1.98 -7.41 4.86
CA CYS A 12 1.18 -8.63 4.77
C CYS A 12 2.13 -9.81 4.59
N VAL A 13 2.12 -10.74 5.54
CA VAL A 13 3.03 -11.89 5.64
C VAL A 13 2.20 -13.09 6.09
N ASP A 14 2.29 -14.20 5.36
CA ASP A 14 1.58 -15.45 5.60
C ASP A 14 0.07 -15.27 5.89
N GLY A 15 -0.57 -14.37 5.15
CA GLY A 15 -1.99 -14.06 5.30
C GLY A 15 -2.35 -13.26 6.56
N GLN A 16 -1.37 -12.63 7.21
CA GLN A 16 -1.60 -11.73 8.32
C GLN A 16 -0.90 -10.39 8.11
N PHE A 17 -1.52 -9.32 8.62
CA PHE A 17 -0.85 -8.06 8.80
C PHE A 17 0.08 -8.15 10.01
N VAL A 18 1.31 -7.70 9.80
CA VAL A 18 2.36 -7.61 10.82
C VAL A 18 2.77 -6.15 10.94
N LEU A 19 2.53 -5.55 12.10
CA LEU A 19 2.91 -4.19 12.45
C LEU A 19 4.12 -4.24 13.38
N GLN A 20 5.27 -3.70 12.93
CA GLN A 20 6.52 -3.72 13.73
C GLN A 20 6.90 -5.11 14.26
N GLY A 21 6.67 -6.16 13.46
CA GLY A 21 6.95 -7.55 13.85
C GLY A 21 5.88 -8.22 14.70
N GLN A 22 4.80 -7.51 15.06
CA GLN A 22 3.67 -8.06 15.80
C GLN A 22 2.49 -8.35 14.86
N PRO A 23 1.95 -9.59 14.82
CA PRO A 23 0.73 -9.89 14.08
C PRO A 23 -0.46 -9.11 14.64
N ILE A 24 -1.28 -8.54 13.75
CA ILE A 24 -2.48 -7.77 14.11
C ILE A 24 -3.76 -8.31 13.45
N GLY A 25 -3.68 -9.48 12.80
CA GLY A 25 -4.81 -10.16 12.16
C GLY A 25 -4.79 -10.07 10.63
N SER A 26 -5.76 -10.73 9.98
CA SER A 26 -5.89 -10.79 8.52
C SER A 26 -6.75 -9.66 7.93
N VAL A 27 -7.43 -8.88 8.78
CA VAL A 27 -8.31 -7.77 8.37
C VAL A 27 -7.98 -6.55 9.22
N VAL A 28 -7.81 -5.40 8.57
CA VAL A 28 -7.61 -4.11 9.24
C VAL A 28 -8.49 -3.05 8.61
N ASP A 29 -9.07 -2.21 9.45
CA ASP A 29 -9.79 -1.00 9.03
C ASP A 29 -8.89 0.20 9.29
N VAL A 30 -8.62 0.96 8.23
CA VAL A 30 -7.61 2.04 8.24
C VAL A 30 -8.12 3.24 7.48
N GLN A 31 -7.64 4.43 7.80
CA GLN A 31 -7.87 5.61 6.98
C GLN A 31 -6.64 5.86 6.12
N ILE A 32 -6.78 5.92 4.80
CA ILE A 32 -5.63 6.22 3.93
C ILE A 32 -5.43 7.74 3.91
N LEU A 33 -4.28 8.21 4.37
CA LEU A 33 -3.96 9.64 4.48
C LEU A 33 -3.23 10.17 3.25
N GLU A 34 -2.26 9.40 2.74
CA GLU A 34 -1.49 9.76 1.55
C GLU A 34 -1.22 8.52 0.68
N VAL A 35 -1.18 8.73 -0.63
CA VAL A 35 -0.82 7.71 -1.62
C VAL A 35 0.41 8.20 -2.38
N ASN A 36 1.52 7.47 -2.26
CA ASN A 36 2.79 7.84 -2.86
C ASN A 36 3.26 6.77 -3.85
N TYR A 37 3.29 7.11 -5.13
CA TYR A 37 3.74 6.21 -6.18
C TYR A 37 5.27 6.25 -6.36
N TRP A 38 5.83 5.06 -6.54
CA TRP A 38 7.25 4.81 -6.69
C TRP A 38 7.51 3.82 -7.81
N LEU A 39 8.68 3.94 -8.41
CA LEU A 39 9.25 3.00 -9.37
C LEU A 39 10.48 2.37 -8.73
N LEU A 40 10.50 1.03 -8.66
CA LEU A 40 11.58 0.25 -8.07
C LEU A 40 12.31 -0.53 -9.15
N LYS A 41 13.65 -0.50 -9.14
CA LYS A 41 14.46 -1.38 -9.96
C LYS A 41 14.97 -2.52 -9.07
N TRP A 42 14.64 -3.75 -9.45
CA TRP A 42 15.09 -4.95 -8.79
C TRP A 42 16.29 -5.55 -9.53
N VAL A 43 17.28 -6.01 -8.76
CA VAL A 43 18.40 -6.83 -9.22
C VAL A 43 18.63 -7.88 -8.13
N ASP A 44 18.62 -9.15 -8.50
CA ASP A 44 18.83 -10.29 -7.57
C ASP A 44 17.97 -10.22 -6.31
N GLY A 45 16.67 -9.92 -6.48
CA GLY A 45 15.71 -9.83 -5.38
C GLY A 45 15.86 -8.61 -4.47
N LYS A 46 16.76 -7.65 -4.80
CA LYS A 46 16.98 -6.43 -4.01
C LYS A 46 16.60 -5.19 -4.81
N VAL A 47 16.00 -4.22 -4.12
CA VAL A 47 15.76 -2.88 -4.68
C VAL A 47 17.10 -2.13 -4.75
N VAL A 48 17.64 -1.98 -5.96
CA VAL A 48 18.89 -1.22 -6.19
C VAL A 48 18.64 0.24 -6.54
N LYS A 49 17.40 0.59 -6.93
CA LYS A 49 17.03 1.96 -7.25
C LYS A 49 15.56 2.21 -6.96
N ARG A 50 15.27 3.33 -6.33
CA ARG A 50 13.91 3.82 -6.05
C ARG A 50 13.77 5.23 -6.60
N ARG A 51 12.67 5.49 -7.30
CA ARG A 51 12.35 6.81 -7.87
C ARG A 51 10.89 7.13 -7.61
N ARG A 52 10.57 8.36 -7.24
CA ARG A 52 9.18 8.79 -7.12
C ARG A 52 8.57 8.89 -8.51
N LEU A 53 7.39 8.29 -8.70
CA LEU A 53 6.65 8.47 -9.95
C LEU A 53 6.05 9.88 -9.93
N LYS A 54 6.40 10.68 -10.94
CA LYS A 54 5.77 11.99 -11.16
C LYS A 54 4.58 11.81 -12.09
N GLU A 55 3.59 12.66 -11.93
CA GLU A 55 2.44 12.75 -12.84
C GLU A 55 2.92 12.98 -14.28
N GLY A 56 2.36 12.24 -15.24
CA GLY A 56 2.79 12.26 -16.65
C GLY A 56 4.17 11.64 -16.94
N GLY A 57 4.84 11.05 -15.94
CA GLY A 57 6.14 10.41 -16.11
C GLY A 57 6.05 9.09 -16.89
N ARG A 58 7.00 8.84 -17.78
CA ARG A 58 7.11 7.55 -18.48
C ARG A 58 7.62 6.46 -17.55
N TRP A 59 7.04 5.26 -17.66
CA TRP A 59 7.53 4.07 -16.97
C TRP A 59 8.81 3.55 -17.67
N PRO A 60 9.98 3.58 -17.04
CA PRO A 60 11.21 3.07 -17.64
C PRO A 60 11.20 1.54 -17.64
N LYS A 61 11.72 0.92 -18.71
CA LYS A 61 11.87 -0.55 -18.80
C LYS A 61 12.69 -1.09 -17.62
N GLY A 62 12.26 -2.21 -17.06
CA GLY A 62 12.93 -2.89 -15.94
C GLY A 62 12.69 -2.26 -14.56
N TYR A 63 11.71 -1.35 -14.44
CA TYR A 63 11.20 -0.92 -13.15
C TYR A 63 9.85 -1.57 -12.88
N GLU A 64 9.55 -1.81 -11.61
CA GLU A 64 8.26 -2.26 -11.12
C GLU A 64 7.57 -1.13 -10.35
N LEU A 65 6.24 -1.06 -10.45
CA LEU A 65 5.44 -0.09 -9.73
C LEU A 65 5.35 -0.47 -8.25
N SER A 66 5.39 0.53 -7.37
CA SER A 66 5.13 0.36 -5.95
C SER A 66 4.37 1.57 -5.43
N VAL A 67 3.52 1.35 -4.44
CA VAL A 67 2.76 2.41 -3.78
C VAL A 67 2.97 2.32 -2.28
N GLU A 68 3.39 3.43 -1.69
CA GLU A 68 3.37 3.62 -0.24
C GLU A 68 2.07 4.31 0.15
N LEU A 69 1.24 3.60 0.90
CA LEU A 69 0.09 4.13 1.59
C LEU A 69 0.54 4.61 2.96
N ILE A 70 0.37 5.90 3.23
CA ILE A 70 0.40 6.42 4.59
C ILE A 70 -1.01 6.29 5.11
N ILE A 71 -1.20 5.49 6.15
CA ILE A 71 -2.51 5.18 6.73
C ILE A 71 -2.53 5.54 8.20
N GLU A 72 -3.69 5.89 8.72
CA GLU A 72 -3.94 5.94 10.16
C GLU A 72 -4.47 4.59 10.62
N TYR A 73 -3.79 3.99 11.60
CA TYR A 73 -4.24 2.77 12.27
C TYR A 73 -4.05 2.94 13.78
N LEU A 74 -5.13 2.80 14.55
CA LEU A 74 -5.16 2.99 16.01
C LEU A 74 -4.50 4.32 16.45
N GLY A 75 -4.77 5.41 15.73
CA GLY A 75 -4.23 6.74 16.01
C GLY A 75 -2.72 6.91 15.74
N ARG A 76 -2.12 5.99 14.97
CA ARG A 76 -0.72 6.04 14.54
C ARG A 76 -0.62 6.15 13.03
N ASP A 77 0.34 6.95 12.55
CA ASP A 77 0.70 6.97 11.13
C ASP A 77 1.54 5.72 10.80
N VAL A 78 1.06 4.91 9.87
CA VAL A 78 1.65 3.65 9.43
C VAL A 78 1.95 3.72 7.94
N VAL A 79 3.09 3.18 7.52
CA VAL A 79 3.43 2.96 6.12
C VAL A 79 3.09 1.52 5.75
N PHE A 80 2.27 1.37 4.73
CA PHE A 80 1.99 0.10 4.09
C PHE A 80 2.39 0.18 2.62
N THR A 81 3.25 -0.73 2.17
CA THR A 81 3.75 -0.72 0.79
C THR A 81 3.16 -1.86 -0.01
N VAL A 82 2.56 -1.52 -1.15
CA VAL A 82 2.05 -2.45 -2.15
C VAL A 82 2.99 -2.45 -3.36
N TYR A 83 3.24 -3.62 -3.95
CA TYR A 83 4.18 -3.80 -5.06
C TYR A 83 3.49 -4.42 -6.27
N GLY A 84 3.99 -4.09 -7.46
CA GLY A 84 3.72 -4.80 -8.70
C GLY A 84 2.25 -4.97 -9.02
N ARG A 85 1.85 -6.22 -9.23
CA ARG A 85 0.47 -6.61 -9.53
C ARG A 85 -0.52 -6.24 -8.42
N GLY A 86 -0.09 -6.23 -7.15
CA GLY A 86 -0.94 -5.73 -6.07
C GLY A 86 -1.33 -4.26 -6.25
N VAL A 87 -0.49 -3.47 -6.92
CA VAL A 87 -0.82 -2.09 -7.27
C VAL A 87 -1.80 -2.07 -8.45
N THR A 88 -1.48 -2.74 -9.55
CA THR A 88 -2.25 -2.63 -10.80
C THR A 88 -3.60 -3.33 -10.74
N ASP A 89 -3.67 -4.47 -10.08
CA ASP A 89 -4.81 -5.39 -10.15
C ASP A 89 -5.75 -5.20 -8.95
N VAL A 90 -5.29 -4.56 -7.86
CA VAL A 90 -6.06 -4.42 -6.61
C VAL A 90 -6.16 -2.97 -6.16
N LEU A 91 -5.04 -2.33 -5.80
CA LEU A 91 -5.08 -1.00 -5.20
C LEU A 91 -5.57 0.10 -6.16
N ASN A 92 -5.05 0.13 -7.39
CA ASN A 92 -5.44 1.16 -8.36
C ASN A 92 -6.92 1.07 -8.74
N PRO A 93 -7.49 -0.11 -9.05
CA PRO A 93 -8.93 -0.25 -9.25
C PRO A 93 -9.76 0.28 -8.08
N TYR A 94 -9.37 -0.05 -6.84
CA TYR A 94 -10.04 0.48 -5.65
C TYR A 94 -9.98 2.01 -5.54
N LEU A 95 -8.79 2.60 -5.74
CA LEU A 95 -8.63 4.06 -5.71
C LEU A 95 -9.41 4.77 -6.84
N GLN A 96 -9.52 4.15 -8.01
CA GLN A 96 -10.34 4.65 -9.11
C GLN A 96 -11.83 4.60 -8.75
N GLN A 97 -12.31 3.52 -8.14
CA GLN A 97 -13.69 3.41 -7.68
C GLN A 97 -14.04 4.48 -6.64
N ILE A 98 -13.14 4.74 -5.68
CA ILE A 98 -13.30 5.84 -4.71
C ILE A 98 -13.45 7.18 -5.43
N ALA A 99 -12.55 7.47 -6.39
CA ALA A 99 -12.56 8.72 -7.12
C ALA A 99 -13.85 8.91 -7.93
N LEU A 100 -14.32 7.84 -8.60
CA LEU A 100 -15.58 7.84 -9.35
C LEU A 100 -16.81 8.03 -8.45
N SER A 101 -16.72 7.59 -7.19
CA SER A 101 -17.79 7.77 -6.19
C SER A 101 -17.81 9.18 -5.58
N GLY A 102 -16.90 10.07 -5.99
CA GLY A 102 -16.77 11.43 -5.44
C GLY A 102 -16.14 11.50 -4.04
N LEU A 103 -15.69 10.36 -3.51
CA LEU A 103 -15.04 10.26 -2.21
C LEU A 103 -13.55 10.61 -2.31
N LYS A 104 -12.96 11.00 -1.17
CA LYS A 104 -11.53 11.28 -1.07
C LYS A 104 -10.88 10.33 -0.09
N VAL A 105 -9.70 9.84 -0.45
CA VAL A 105 -8.89 8.85 0.27
C VAL A 105 -8.73 9.19 1.76
N GLY A 106 -8.62 10.47 2.12
CA GLY A 106 -8.54 10.94 3.51
C GLY A 106 -9.86 11.07 4.29
N ASN A 107 -11.01 10.73 3.71
CA ASN A 107 -12.32 10.89 4.37
C ASN A 107 -13.07 9.55 4.55
N LEU A 108 -12.43 8.43 4.24
CA LEU A 108 -13.07 7.12 4.25
C LEU A 108 -12.23 6.12 5.04
N ILE A 109 -12.94 5.19 5.68
CA ILE A 109 -12.32 4.01 6.27
C ILE A 109 -12.26 2.94 5.18
N THR A 110 -11.04 2.48 4.92
CA THR A 110 -10.72 1.40 4.01
C THR A 110 -10.50 0.14 4.83
N ARG A 111 -11.26 -0.92 4.52
CA ARG A 111 -10.97 -2.27 4.97
C ARG A 111 -9.93 -2.89 4.06
N ILE A 112 -8.80 -3.32 4.61
CA ILE A 112 -7.78 -4.08 3.89
C ILE A 112 -7.78 -5.51 4.43
N ILE A 113 -7.86 -6.48 3.53
CA ILE A 113 -7.83 -7.91 3.85
C ILE A 113 -6.51 -8.47 3.30
N CYS A 114 -5.84 -9.29 4.11
CA CYS A 114 -4.62 -10.02 3.77
C CYS A 114 -4.91 -11.52 3.93
N TRP A 115 -4.55 -12.31 2.93
CA TRP A 115 -4.62 -13.78 3.03
C TRP A 115 -3.46 -14.43 2.30
N GLY A 116 -3.08 -15.62 2.74
CA GLY A 116 -2.04 -16.44 2.14
C GLY A 116 -2.63 -17.44 1.15
N GLY A 117 -1.87 -17.79 0.13
CA GLY A 117 -2.21 -18.86 -0.80
C GLY A 117 -0.96 -19.53 -1.37
N SER A 118 -1.16 -20.58 -2.16
CA SER A 118 -0.10 -21.36 -2.82
C SER A 118 0.67 -20.50 -3.85
N GLY A 119 1.56 -19.64 -3.36
CA GLY A 119 2.39 -18.77 -4.19
C GLY A 119 2.64 -17.36 -3.65
N GLY A 120 2.00 -16.96 -2.54
CA GLY A 120 2.28 -15.66 -1.92
C GLY A 120 1.16 -15.08 -1.05
N ASN A 121 1.30 -13.79 -0.78
CA ASN A 121 0.35 -12.99 -0.03
C ASN A 121 -0.56 -12.21 -0.99
N PHE A 122 -1.85 -12.18 -0.68
CA PHE A 122 -2.87 -11.52 -1.46
C PHE A 122 -3.52 -10.41 -0.63
N LEU A 123 -4.02 -9.40 -1.33
CA LEU A 123 -4.64 -8.22 -0.74
C LEU A 123 -5.97 -7.93 -1.40
N GLU A 124 -6.88 -7.38 -0.63
CA GLU A 124 -8.15 -6.79 -1.09
C GLU A 124 -8.38 -5.48 -0.35
N PHE A 125 -8.96 -4.50 -1.03
CA PHE A 125 -9.30 -3.19 -0.49
C PHE A 125 -10.79 -2.93 -0.71
N ASN A 126 -11.50 -2.67 0.37
CA ASN A 126 -12.93 -2.41 0.36
C ASN A 126 -13.25 -1.12 1.13
N GLN A 127 -14.38 -0.51 0.83
CA GLN A 127 -14.95 0.48 1.73
C GLN A 127 -15.50 -0.25 2.96
N ALA A 128 -15.12 0.20 4.16
CA ALA A 128 -15.61 -0.36 5.42
C ALA A 128 -17.02 0.13 5.77
#